data_AF-A0A7S2WAH4-F1
#
_entry.id   AF-A0A7S2WAH4-F1
#
_cell.length_a   1.000
_cell.length_b   1.000
_cell.length_c   1.000
_cell.angle_alpha   90.00
_cell.angle_beta   90.00
_cell.angle_gamma   90.00
#
_symmetry.space_group_name_H-M   'P 1'
#
loop_
_entity.id
_entity.type
_entity.pdbx_description
1 polymer ?
#
loop_
_entity_poly.entity_id
_entity_poly.type
_entity_poly.pdbx_seq_one_letter_code
_entity_poly.pdbx_strand_id
1 'polypeptide(L)'
;VLVTLSAMINSYGQHLRPHMHSSVIARLRGLFDALGGLLKLIPQERRQFEALGGVAATEEKVVESEHPYNDNENQFFEVRVPGAQELVITFDEQTRTENGYDYVLLWADYDKTQNLVPKCTGRDDRRQFPGLDGREPVVVKQESF
;
A
#
# COMPACT_ATOMS: atom_id res chain seq x y z
N VAL A 1 2.45 5.49 -20.59
CA VAL A 1 3.40 4.36 -20.76
C VAL A 1 4.82 4.82 -21.10
N LEU A 2 5.04 5.67 -22.13
CA LEU A 2 6.40 6.15 -22.46
C LEU A 2 7.06 7.05 -21.40
N VAL A 3 6.26 7.73 -20.56
CA VAL A 3 6.78 8.64 -19.52
C VAL A 3 7.29 7.89 -18.28
N THR A 4 6.74 6.73 -17.95
CA THR A 4 7.09 5.97 -16.73
C THR A 4 8.36 5.13 -16.89
N LEU A 5 8.60 4.56 -18.07
CA LEU A 5 9.83 3.81 -18.35
C LEU A 5 11.07 4.71 -18.36
N SER A 6 10.94 5.92 -18.89
CA SER A 6 12.04 6.90 -18.89
C SER A 6 12.41 7.33 -17.47
N ALA A 7 11.41 7.49 -16.59
CA ALA A 7 11.62 7.79 -15.18
C ALA A 7 12.28 6.62 -14.42
N MET A 8 11.90 5.36 -14.73
CA MET A 8 12.50 4.18 -14.13
C MET A 8 13.98 4.02 -14.52
N ILE A 9 14.31 4.22 -15.80
CA ILE A 9 15.69 4.20 -16.30
C ILE A 9 16.51 5.35 -15.70
N ASN A 10 15.92 6.53 -15.55
CA ASN A 10 16.61 7.70 -14.97
C ASN A 10 16.79 7.59 -13.45
N SER A 11 15.84 7.00 -12.72
CA SER A 11 15.88 6.85 -11.26
C SER A 11 16.78 5.67 -10.83
N TYR A 12 16.55 4.46 -11.38
CA TYR A 12 17.36 3.28 -11.05
C TYR A 12 18.74 3.28 -11.73
N GLY A 13 18.85 3.89 -12.91
CA GLY A 13 20.12 3.97 -13.64
C GLY A 13 21.17 4.84 -12.95
N GLN A 14 20.81 5.71 -11.99
CA GLN A 14 21.77 6.52 -11.23
C GLN A 14 22.53 5.68 -10.19
N HIS A 15 21.90 4.67 -9.59
CA HIS A 15 22.49 3.83 -8.53
C HIS A 15 23.31 2.65 -9.05
N LEU A 16 23.07 2.18 -10.27
CA LEU A 16 23.81 1.05 -10.85
C LEU A 16 25.06 1.48 -11.66
N ARG A 17 25.20 2.78 -11.96
CA ARG A 17 26.32 3.35 -12.73
C ARG A 17 27.73 2.98 -12.26
N PRO A 18 28.07 2.97 -10.96
CA PRO A 18 29.45 2.68 -10.54
C PRO A 18 29.84 1.19 -10.67
N HIS A 19 28.89 0.29 -10.90
CA HIS A 19 29.11 -1.16 -10.93
C HIS A 19 28.82 -1.81 -12.29
N MET A 20 28.42 -1.04 -13.29
CA MET A 20 28.08 -1.54 -14.63
C MET A 20 29.13 -1.13 -15.67
N HIS A 21 29.76 -2.12 -16.31
CA HIS A 21 30.61 -1.87 -17.47
C HIS A 21 29.82 -1.17 -18.60
N SER A 22 30.45 -0.21 -19.26
CA SER A 22 29.88 0.61 -20.35
C SER A 22 29.23 -0.21 -21.48
N SER A 23 29.73 -1.43 -21.71
CA SER A 23 29.19 -2.39 -22.68
C SER A 23 27.78 -2.91 -22.32
N VAL A 24 27.45 -3.03 -21.04
CA VAL A 24 26.13 -3.48 -20.57
C VAL A 24 25.10 -2.36 -20.73
N ILE A 25 25.47 -1.12 -20.42
CA ILE A 25 24.61 0.07 -20.59
C ILE A 25 24.24 0.26 -22.06
N ALA A 26 25.21 0.14 -22.96
CA ALA A 26 24.97 0.25 -24.40
C ALA A 26 23.99 -0.80 -24.91
N ARG A 27 24.11 -2.04 -24.42
CA ARG A 27 23.21 -3.15 -24.79
C ARG A 27 21.79 -2.95 -24.25
N LEU A 28 21.64 -2.51 -23.00
CA LEU A 28 20.33 -2.21 -22.42
C LEU A 28 19.63 -1.08 -23.16
N ARG A 29 20.35 -0.02 -23.52
CA ARG A 29 19.79 1.08 -24.32
C ARG A 29 19.28 0.59 -25.68
N GLY A 30 20.06 -0.22 -26.38
CA GLY A 30 19.64 -0.82 -27.66
C GLY A 30 18.40 -1.71 -27.53
N LEU A 31 18.29 -2.47 -26.44
CA LEU A 31 17.10 -3.27 -26.13
C LEU A 31 15.86 -2.38 -25.93
N PHE A 32 15.98 -1.29 -25.17
CA PHE A 32 14.88 -0.37 -24.91
C PHE A 32 14.42 0.36 -26.17
N ASP A 33 15.35 0.79 -27.02
CA ASP A 33 15.02 1.44 -28.29
C ASP A 33 14.28 0.48 -29.23
N ALA A 34 14.71 -0.78 -29.29
CA ALA A 34 14.03 -1.83 -30.07
C ALA A 34 12.61 -2.13 -29.55
N LEU A 35 12.45 -2.25 -28.23
CA LEU A 35 11.13 -2.42 -27.60
C LEU A 35 10.21 -1.21 -27.87
N GLY A 36 10.75 0.01 -27.81
CA GLY A 36 10.03 1.23 -28.16
C GLY A 36 9.58 1.26 -29.63
N GLY A 37 10.39 0.72 -30.54
CA GLY A 37 10.00 0.52 -31.94
C GLY A 37 8.88 -0.51 -32.11
N LEU A 38 8.98 -1.65 -31.43
CA LEU A 38 7.98 -2.72 -31.48
C LEU A 38 6.60 -2.26 -30.97
N LEU A 39 6.58 -1.46 -29.89
CA LEU A 39 5.35 -0.88 -29.34
C LEU A 39 4.64 0.08 -30.31
N LYS A 40 5.37 0.70 -31.25
CA LYS A 40 4.77 1.57 -32.29
C LYS A 40 4.07 0.79 -33.39
N LEU A 41 4.41 -0.49 -33.56
CA LEU A 41 3.80 -1.39 -34.54
C LEU A 41 2.49 -2.02 -34.03
N ILE A 42 2.17 -1.84 -32.75
CA ILE A 42 0.90 -2.28 -32.17
C ILE A 42 -0.21 -1.29 -32.61
N PRO A 43 -1.28 -1.76 -33.30
CA PRO A 43 -2.39 -0.91 -33.73
C PRO A 43 -3.04 -0.16 -32.56
N GLN A 44 -3.37 1.12 -32.75
CA GLN A 44 -3.97 2.00 -31.72
C GLN A 44 -5.23 1.41 -31.08
N GLU A 45 -5.98 0.63 -31.83
CA GLU A 45 -7.26 0.03 -31.41
C GLU A 45 -7.08 -1.09 -30.38
N ARG A 46 -5.87 -1.67 -30.27
CA ARG A 46 -5.48 -2.56 -29.16
C ARG A 46 -4.75 -1.82 -28.03
N ARG A 47 -4.81 -0.48 -27.97
CA ARG A 47 -4.30 0.31 -26.82
C ARG A 47 -5.27 0.37 -25.64
N GLN A 48 -6.27 -0.50 -25.59
CA GLN A 48 -6.72 -1.06 -24.32
C GLN A 48 -5.75 -2.17 -23.92
N PHE A 49 -4.46 -1.83 -23.79
CA PHE A 49 -3.64 -2.59 -22.86
C PHE A 49 -4.12 -2.14 -21.49
N GLU A 50 -5.10 -2.87 -20.93
CA GLU A 50 -5.13 -3.06 -19.49
C GLU A 50 -3.67 -3.26 -19.09
N ALA A 51 -3.16 -2.35 -18.27
CA ALA A 51 -1.79 -2.40 -17.83
C ALA A 51 -1.54 -3.82 -17.32
N LEU A 52 -0.82 -4.63 -18.11
CA LEU A 52 -0.38 -5.96 -17.72
C LEU A 52 0.51 -5.75 -16.50
N GLY A 53 -0.10 -5.85 -15.32
CA GLY A 53 0.53 -5.67 -14.03
C GLY A 53 1.41 -4.43 -13.99
N GLY A 54 0.81 -3.26 -13.77
CA GLY A 54 1.54 -2.32 -12.91
C GLY A 54 1.94 -3.13 -11.68
N VAL A 55 3.25 -3.29 -11.44
CA VAL A 55 3.74 -3.97 -10.24
C VAL A 55 2.94 -3.36 -9.11
N ALA A 56 2.09 -4.16 -8.47
CA ALA A 56 1.29 -3.71 -7.34
C ALA A 56 2.30 -3.33 -6.27
N ALA A 57 2.64 -2.05 -6.24
CA ALA A 57 3.52 -1.50 -5.24
C ALA A 57 2.70 -1.49 -3.97
N THR A 58 2.86 -2.55 -3.17
CA THR A 58 2.30 -2.59 -1.81
C THR A 58 3.19 -1.72 -0.95
N GLU A 59 2.62 -0.63 -0.44
CA GLU A 59 3.24 0.18 0.61
C GLU A 59 2.63 -0.24 1.95
N GLU A 60 3.49 -0.44 2.94
CA GLU A 60 3.09 -0.79 4.30
C GLU A 60 3.26 0.44 5.20
N LYS A 61 2.21 0.77 5.95
CA LYS A 61 2.25 1.80 6.99
C LYS A 61 1.85 1.16 8.32
N VAL A 62 2.78 1.15 9.25
CA VAL A 62 2.55 0.70 10.63
C VAL A 62 2.22 1.90 11.52
N VAL A 63 1.21 1.73 12.37
CA VAL A 63 0.77 2.72 13.35
C VAL A 63 0.59 1.99 14.68
N GLU A 64 1.12 2.57 15.75
CA GLU A 64 1.15 1.96 17.07
C GLU A 64 0.97 3.03 18.16
N SER A 65 0.32 2.69 19.27
CA SER A 65 0.28 3.55 20.46
C SER A 65 1.58 3.44 21.25
N GLU A 66 1.75 4.26 22.29
CA GLU A 66 2.77 3.96 23.30
C GLU A 66 2.44 2.62 24.01
N HIS A 67 3.47 1.90 24.47
CA HIS A 67 3.31 0.64 25.19
C HIS A 67 4.10 0.63 26.52
N PRO A 68 3.40 0.58 27.69
CA PRO A 68 1.95 0.66 27.83
C PRO A 68 1.39 2.03 27.37
N TYR A 69 0.14 2.05 26.89
CA TYR A 69 -0.56 3.30 26.60
C TYR A 69 -1.00 3.98 27.91
N ASN A 70 -1.28 5.29 27.87
CA ASN A 70 -1.62 6.05 29.06
C ASN A 70 -3.09 5.84 29.48
N ASP A 71 -3.37 5.97 30.77
CA ASP A 71 -4.73 5.89 31.30
C ASP A 71 -5.62 7.02 30.73
N ASN A 72 -6.87 6.69 30.35
CA ASN A 72 -7.86 7.62 29.79
C ASN A 72 -7.43 8.35 28.51
N GLU A 73 -6.50 7.76 27.77
CA GLU A 73 -5.95 8.36 26.56
C GLU A 73 -6.92 8.25 25.37
N ASN A 74 -6.92 9.29 24.52
CA ASN A 74 -7.64 9.29 23.25
C ASN A 74 -6.70 9.73 22.12
N GLN A 75 -6.17 8.76 21.39
CA GLN A 75 -5.29 9.01 20.25
C GLN A 75 -6.06 8.94 18.93
N PHE A 76 -5.61 9.73 17.95
CA PHE A 76 -6.13 9.68 16.60
C PHE A 76 -4.96 9.63 15.61
N PHE A 77 -5.02 8.66 14.69
CA PHE A 77 -4.00 8.44 13.70
C PHE A 77 -4.59 8.56 12.30
N GLU A 78 -4.08 9.50 11.50
CA GLU A 78 -4.45 9.60 10.10
C GLU A 78 -3.62 8.60 9.25
N VAL A 79 -4.33 7.70 8.58
CA VAL A 79 -3.74 6.76 7.62
C VAL A 79 -4.11 7.21 6.22
N ARG A 80 -3.11 7.64 5.46
CA ARG A 80 -3.22 8.05 4.07
C ARG A 80 -2.04 7.50 3.29
N VAL A 81 -2.34 6.76 2.23
CA VAL A 81 -1.35 6.22 1.27
C VAL A 81 -1.70 6.78 -0.10
N PRO A 82 -1.01 7.84 -0.57
CA PRO A 82 -1.35 8.50 -1.82
C PRO A 82 -1.29 7.57 -3.03
N GLY A 83 -2.39 7.51 -3.80
CA GLY A 83 -2.47 6.65 -4.99
C GLY A 83 -2.81 5.19 -4.70
N ALA A 84 -3.08 4.82 -3.44
CA ALA A 84 -3.59 3.50 -3.10
C ALA A 84 -4.97 3.27 -3.73
N GLN A 85 -5.13 2.13 -4.39
CA GLN A 85 -6.44 1.67 -4.90
C GLN A 85 -7.23 0.90 -3.84
N GLU A 86 -6.53 0.37 -2.85
CA GLU A 86 -7.06 -0.44 -1.76
C GLU A 86 -6.17 -0.27 -0.53
N LEU A 87 -6.80 -0.22 0.64
CA LEU A 87 -6.16 -0.34 1.94
C LEU A 87 -6.65 -1.63 2.59
N VAL A 88 -5.71 -2.49 2.99
CA VAL A 88 -5.98 -3.69 3.78
C VAL A 88 -5.47 -3.43 5.19
N ILE A 89 -6.38 -3.32 6.14
CA ILE A 89 -6.09 -3.03 7.54
C ILE A 89 -6.11 -4.35 8.31
N THR A 90 -4.99 -4.64 8.95
CA THR A 90 -4.79 -5.77 9.86
C THR A 90 -4.24 -5.25 11.18
N PHE A 91 -4.28 -6.09 12.21
CA PHE A 91 -3.70 -5.81 13.51
C PHE A 91 -2.61 -6.82 13.83
N ASP A 92 -1.59 -6.41 14.57
CA ASP A 92 -0.52 -7.29 15.02
C ASP A 92 -1.02 -8.29 16.08
N GLU A 93 -0.48 -9.50 16.12
CA GLU A 93 -0.88 -10.55 17.07
C GLU A 93 -0.73 -10.15 18.55
N GLN A 94 0.14 -9.18 18.84
CA GLN A 94 0.37 -8.61 20.16
C GLN A 94 -0.59 -7.48 20.53
N THR A 95 -1.52 -7.10 19.63
CA THR A 95 -2.53 -6.07 19.92
C THR A 95 -3.41 -6.49 21.10
N ARG A 96 -3.44 -5.67 22.15
CA ARG A 96 -4.20 -5.92 23.38
C ARG A 96 -4.79 -4.62 23.90
N THR A 97 -6.07 -4.64 24.30
CA THR A 97 -6.71 -3.57 25.07
C THR A 97 -7.54 -4.16 26.22
N GLU A 98 -7.95 -3.34 27.19
CA GLU A 98 -8.91 -3.77 28.20
C GLU A 98 -10.26 -4.14 27.57
N ASN A 99 -10.77 -5.33 27.86
CA ASN A 99 -12.00 -5.86 27.26
C ASN A 99 -13.21 -4.95 27.55
N GLY A 100 -13.75 -4.32 26.51
CA GLY A 100 -15.01 -3.55 26.56
C GLY A 100 -14.88 -2.12 27.09
N TYR A 101 -13.72 -1.75 27.64
CA TYR A 101 -13.44 -0.40 28.11
C TYR A 101 -12.59 0.35 27.09
N ASP A 102 -11.42 -0.18 26.78
CA ASP A 102 -10.50 0.38 25.79
C ASP A 102 -10.77 -0.21 24.41
N TYR A 103 -10.82 0.65 23.39
CA TYR A 103 -11.16 0.22 22.05
C TYR A 103 -10.49 1.08 20.97
N VAL A 104 -10.33 0.45 19.81
CA VAL A 104 -9.98 1.10 18.55
C VAL A 104 -11.22 1.23 17.67
N LEU A 105 -11.35 2.38 17.02
CA LEU A 105 -12.37 2.64 16.00
C LEU A 105 -11.67 2.93 14.68
N LEU A 106 -12.23 2.41 13.59
CA LEU A 106 -11.72 2.64 12.23
C LEU A 106 -12.77 3.45 11.46
N TRP A 107 -12.37 4.62 10.98
CA TRP A 107 -13.24 5.53 10.24
C TRP A 107 -12.79 5.61 8.78
N ALA A 108 -13.74 5.70 7.85
CA ALA A 108 -13.44 5.85 6.43
C ALA A 108 -12.87 7.25 6.11
N ASP A 109 -13.21 8.23 6.95
CA ASP A 109 -12.93 9.64 6.74
C ASP A 109 -12.43 10.33 8.03
N TYR A 110 -11.78 11.48 7.85
CA TYR A 110 -11.21 12.27 8.94
C TYR A 110 -12.29 12.82 9.89
N ASP A 111 -13.47 13.15 9.35
CA ASP A 111 -14.58 13.73 10.11
C ASP A 111 -15.38 12.68 10.90
N LYS A 112 -14.96 11.40 10.81
CA LYS A 112 -15.55 10.26 11.53
C LYS A 112 -17.04 10.08 11.20
N THR A 113 -17.41 10.28 9.95
CA THR A 113 -18.82 10.17 9.50
C THR A 113 -19.22 8.72 9.25
N GLN A 114 -18.30 7.87 8.81
CA GLN A 114 -18.55 6.47 8.51
C GLN A 114 -17.62 5.54 9.30
N ASN A 115 -18.19 4.80 10.25
CA ASN A 115 -17.47 3.77 10.98
C ASN A 115 -17.37 2.51 10.12
N LEU A 116 -16.17 1.95 9.99
CA LEU A 116 -15.90 0.79 9.13
C LEU A 116 -16.25 -0.53 9.82
N VAL A 117 -16.09 -0.59 11.15
CA VAL A 117 -16.32 -1.81 11.95
C VAL A 117 -16.83 -1.47 13.35
N PRO A 118 -17.48 -2.42 14.06
CA PRO A 118 -17.72 -2.28 15.50
C PRO A 118 -16.42 -2.04 16.28
N LYS A 119 -16.55 -1.56 17.53
CA LYS A 119 -15.41 -1.31 18.43
C LYS A 119 -14.49 -2.54 18.49
N CYS A 120 -13.24 -2.36 18.06
CA CYS A 120 -12.22 -3.39 18.20
C CYS A 120 -11.64 -3.30 19.61
N THR A 121 -11.77 -4.36 20.40
CA THR A 121 -11.37 -4.35 21.80
C THR A 121 -10.89 -5.74 22.23
N GLY A 122 -10.15 -5.76 23.32
CA GLY A 122 -9.92 -6.93 24.12
C GLY A 122 -8.53 -7.51 24.03
N ARG A 123 -8.38 -8.67 24.68
CA ARG A 123 -7.09 -9.36 24.81
C ARG A 123 -7.25 -10.86 24.73
N ASP A 124 -6.18 -11.52 24.33
CA ASP A 124 -6.05 -12.98 24.36
C ASP A 124 -7.21 -13.66 23.61
N ASP A 125 -7.99 -14.50 24.27
CA ASP A 125 -9.13 -15.24 23.70
C ASP A 125 -10.38 -14.38 23.43
N ARG A 126 -10.40 -13.15 23.93
CA ARG A 126 -11.55 -12.23 23.81
C ARG A 126 -11.32 -11.09 22.83
N ARG A 127 -10.15 -11.03 22.18
CA ARG A 127 -9.79 -9.95 21.27
C ARG A 127 -10.66 -9.96 20.01
N GLN A 128 -11.01 -8.78 19.54
CA GLN A 128 -11.95 -8.57 18.42
C GLN A 128 -11.35 -7.64 17.36
N PHE A 129 -10.11 -7.92 16.96
CA PHE A 129 -9.41 -7.13 15.95
C PHE A 129 -9.49 -7.81 14.57
N PRO A 130 -9.80 -7.06 13.50
CA PRO A 130 -9.74 -7.55 12.13
C PRO A 130 -8.37 -8.13 11.75
N GLY A 131 -8.36 -9.15 10.91
CA GLY A 131 -7.13 -9.81 10.47
C GLY A 131 -6.49 -10.74 11.51
N LEU A 132 -7.05 -10.89 12.71
CA LEU A 132 -6.59 -11.81 13.76
C LEU A 132 -7.61 -12.92 14.04
N ASP A 133 -7.13 -14.05 14.54
CA ASP A 133 -7.98 -15.19 14.98
C ASP A 133 -8.94 -15.72 13.91
N GLY A 134 -8.52 -15.71 12.65
CA GLY A 134 -9.35 -16.12 11.52
C GLY A 134 -10.46 -15.12 11.16
N ARG A 135 -10.42 -13.90 11.71
CA ARG A 135 -11.30 -12.80 11.29
C ARG A 135 -10.74 -12.17 10.03
N GLU A 136 -11.63 -11.83 9.11
CA GLU A 136 -11.26 -11.11 7.89
C GLU A 136 -10.63 -9.74 8.22
N PRO A 137 -9.65 -9.29 7.42
CA PRO A 137 -9.14 -7.92 7.51
C PRO A 137 -10.20 -6.92 7.05
N VAL A 138 -10.01 -5.65 7.43
CA VAL A 138 -10.83 -4.57 6.87
C VAL A 138 -10.22 -4.14 5.55
N VAL A 139 -11.02 -4.19 4.48
CA VAL A 139 -10.60 -3.77 3.15
C VAL A 139 -11.37 -2.50 2.78
N VAL A 140 -10.66 -1.43 2.44
CA VAL A 140 -11.24 -0.17 2.02
C VAL A 140 -10.73 0.17 0.62
N LYS A 141 -11.65 0.35 -0.33
CA LYS A 141 -11.33 0.61 -1.72
C LYS A 141 -11.34 2.11 -2.03
N GLN A 142 -10.65 2.48 -3.11
CA GLN A 142 -10.56 3.87 -3.55
C GLN A 142 -11.91 4.56 -3.72
N GLU A 143 -12.94 3.86 -4.17
CA GLU A 143 -14.29 4.42 -4.30
C GLU A 143 -14.99 4.74 -2.97
N SER A 144 -14.40 4.39 -1.83
CA SER A 144 -15.01 4.54 -0.50
C SER A 144 -14.57 5.82 0.24
N PHE A 145 -13.70 6.65 -0.36
CA PHE A 145 -13.24 7.92 0.21
C PHE A 145 -13.05 9.03 -0.83
#